data_AF-A0A368F6C9-F1
#
_entry.id   AF-A0A368F6C9-F1
#
_cell.length_a   1.000
_cell.length_b   1.000
_cell.length_c   1.000
_cell.angle_alpha   90.00
_cell.angle_beta   90.00
_cell.angle_gamma   90.00
#
_symmetry.space_group_name_H-M   'P 1'
#
loop_
_entity.id
_entity.type
_entity.pdbx_description
1 polymer ?
#
loop_
_entity_poly.entity_id
_entity_poly.type
_entity_poly.pdbx_seq_one_letter_code
_entity_poly.pdbx_strand_id
1 'polypeptide(L)'
;MTTHLIPNGAFLDAELDFGLSMLRQVPATQQLVVSPISVIFALAMVQIGARGKTRMQINQAISRGAADEAIIKYYSKLYKEIVTSSNGTQARIANGLFIE
;
A
#
# COMPACT_ATOMS: atom_id res chain seq x y z
N MET A 1 12.52 15.81 -24.69
CA MET A 1 13.00 16.09 -23.32
C MET A 1 12.51 14.98 -22.43
N THR A 2 13.43 14.11 -22.01
CA THR A 2 13.14 12.92 -21.21
C THR A 2 12.74 13.32 -19.80
N THR A 3 11.45 13.20 -19.47
CA THR A 3 10.97 13.27 -18.09
C THR A 3 11.66 12.15 -17.32
N HIS A 4 12.58 12.54 -16.43
CA HIS A 4 13.14 11.67 -15.42
C HIS A 4 11.97 11.26 -14.50
N LEU A 5 11.37 10.11 -14.82
CA LEU A 5 10.18 9.57 -14.17
C LEU A 5 10.44 9.48 -12.67
N ILE A 6 9.64 10.20 -11.89
CA ILE A 6 9.59 10.09 -10.43
C ILE A 6 9.11 8.66 -10.13
N PRO A 7 9.95 7.78 -9.56
CA PRO A 7 9.54 6.41 -9.22
C PRO A 7 8.35 6.37 -8.25
N ASN A 8 8.13 7.46 -7.51
CA ASN A 8 7.08 7.60 -6.50
C ASN A 8 5.68 7.90 -7.07
N GLY A 9 5.56 8.38 -8.32
CA GLY A 9 4.26 8.74 -8.88
C GLY A 9 3.36 7.51 -9.08
N ALA A 10 3.92 6.43 -9.61
CA ALA A 10 3.16 5.21 -9.88
C ALA A 10 2.67 4.51 -8.60
N PHE A 11 3.45 4.59 -7.51
CA PHE A 11 3.04 4.10 -6.20
C PHE A 11 1.92 4.96 -5.61
N LEU A 12 2.08 6.29 -5.62
CA LEU A 12 1.05 7.20 -5.13
C LEU A 12 -0.28 7.02 -5.87
N ASP A 13 -0.24 6.90 -7.20
CA ASP A 13 -1.42 6.66 -8.03
C ASP A 13 -2.06 5.30 -7.71
N ALA A 14 -1.26 4.26 -7.43
CA ALA A 14 -1.78 2.96 -7.01
C ALA A 14 -2.46 3.04 -5.64
N GLU A 15 -1.84 3.70 -4.68
CA GLU A 15 -2.36 3.86 -3.31
C GLU A 15 -3.70 4.61 -3.28
N LEU A 16 -3.78 5.73 -4.01
CA LEU A 16 -4.98 6.54 -4.11
C LEU A 16 -6.11 5.78 -4.81
N ASP A 17 -5.81 5.11 -5.92
CA ASP A 17 -6.80 4.34 -6.67
C ASP A 17 -7.27 3.11 -5.88
N PHE A 18 -6.37 2.46 -5.13
CA PHE A 18 -6.71 1.37 -4.21
C PHE A 18 -7.65 1.84 -3.11
N GLY A 19 -7.31 2.94 -2.41
CA GLY A 19 -8.14 3.49 -1.34
C GLY A 19 -9.50 3.95 -1.83
N LEU A 20 -9.57 4.62 -2.99
CA LEU A 20 -10.84 5.03 -3.58
C LEU A 20 -11.68 3.83 -4.03
N SER A 21 -11.03 2.79 -4.56
CA SER A 21 -11.70 1.53 -4.90
C SER A 21 -12.26 0.84 -3.67
N MET A 22 -11.56 0.85 -2.53
CA MET A 22 -12.09 0.33 -1.26
C MET A 22 -13.36 1.06 -0.82
N LEU A 23 -13.37 2.40 -0.88
CA LEU A 23 -14.54 3.19 -0.51
C LEU A 23 -15.75 2.89 -1.41
N ARG A 24 -15.52 2.62 -2.69
CA ARG A 24 -16.57 2.27 -3.67
C ARG A 24 -17.19 0.89 -3.46
N GLN A 25 -16.58 0.01 -2.65
CA GLN A 25 -17.14 -1.32 -2.39
C GLN A 25 -18.37 -1.29 -1.50
N VAL A 26 -18.61 -0.17 -0.80
CA VAL A 26 -19.70 -0.03 0.15
C VAL A 26 -20.70 1.00 -0.37
N PRO A 27 -22.02 0.74 -0.29
CA PRO A 27 -23.03 1.72 -0.68
C PRO A 27 -22.88 3.04 0.07
N ALA A 28 -23.14 4.17 -0.60
CA ALA A 28 -23.06 5.50 -0.01
C ALA A 28 -24.03 5.72 1.18
N THR A 29 -25.00 4.83 1.37
CA THR A 29 -25.96 4.84 2.47
C THR A 29 -25.42 4.24 3.76
N GLN A 30 -24.25 3.60 3.73
CA GLN A 30 -23.64 2.98 4.90
C GLN A 30 -22.47 3.83 5.42
N GLN A 31 -22.35 3.89 6.74
CA GLN A 31 -21.20 4.51 7.39
C GLN A 31 -20.02 3.53 7.35
N LEU A 32 -18.90 3.98 6.80
CA LEU A 32 -17.68 3.19 6.66
C LEU A 32 -16.48 3.99 7.14
N VAL A 33 -15.68 3.40 8.02
CA VAL A 33 -14.34 3.90 8.38
C VAL A 33 -13.35 2.80 8.03
N VAL A 34 -12.38 3.13 7.17
CA VAL A 34 -11.34 2.20 6.72
C VAL A 34 -9.99 2.89 6.71
N SER A 35 -8.92 2.09 6.82
CA SER A 35 -7.55 2.54 6.62
C SER A 35 -6.95 1.83 5.41
N PRO A 36 -7.03 2.42 4.21
CA PRO A 36 -6.46 1.82 3.01
C PRO A 36 -4.97 1.52 3.16
N ILE A 37 -4.22 2.39 3.82
CA ILE A 37 -2.78 2.20 4.04
C ILE A 37 -2.48 0.98 4.91
N SER A 38 -3.30 0.68 5.92
CA SER A 38 -3.16 -0.53 6.72
C SER A 38 -3.32 -1.79 5.86
N VAL A 39 -4.33 -1.79 4.98
CA VAL A 39 -4.56 -2.92 4.06
C VAL A 39 -3.44 -3.07 3.05
N ILE A 40 -2.93 -1.97 2.50
CA ILE A 40 -1.79 -1.98 1.59
C ILE A 40 -0.55 -2.58 2.26
N PHE A 41 -0.23 -2.19 3.49
CA PHE A 41 0.88 -2.79 4.23
C PHE A 41 0.66 -4.29 4.51
N ALA A 42 -0.57 -4.71 4.80
CA ALA A 42 -0.88 -6.13 4.95
C ALA A 42 -0.65 -6.88 3.62
N LEU A 43 -1.09 -6.32 2.50
CA LEU A 43 -0.85 -6.88 1.17
C LEU A 43 0.63 -6.90 0.80
N ALA A 44 1.41 -5.88 1.17
CA ALA A 44 2.86 -5.88 0.97
C ALA A 44 3.55 -7.02 1.75
N MET A 45 3.07 -7.37 2.96
CA MET A 45 3.56 -8.55 3.68
C MET A 45 3.15 -9.86 3.00
N VAL A 46 1.90 -9.98 2.53
CA VAL A 46 1.42 -11.16 1.79
C VAL A 46 2.17 -11.33 0.46
N GLN A 47 2.50 -10.23 -0.22
CA GLN A 47 3.22 -10.19 -1.48
C GLN A 47 4.56 -10.94 -1.39
N ILE A 48 5.27 -10.81 -0.26
CA ILE A 48 6.55 -11.46 0.01
C ILE A 48 6.41 -13.00 0.01
N GLY A 49 5.29 -13.51 0.53
CA GLY A 49 4.99 -14.95 0.54
C GLY A 49 4.33 -15.47 -0.74
N ALA A 50 3.76 -14.58 -1.55
CA ALA A 50 3.02 -14.95 -2.76
C ALA A 50 3.93 -15.32 -3.93
N ARG A 51 3.42 -16.13 -4.87
CA ARG A 51 4.13 -16.51 -6.11
C ARG A 51 3.22 -16.42 -7.32
N GLY A 52 3.83 -16.44 -8.51
CA GLY A 52 3.15 -16.51 -9.80
C GLY A 52 2.08 -15.43 -9.96
N LYS A 53 0.88 -15.83 -10.38
CA LYS A 53 -0.25 -14.93 -10.66
C LYS A 53 -0.68 -14.11 -9.45
N THR A 54 -0.71 -14.71 -8.27
CA THR A 54 -1.12 -14.02 -7.03
C THR A 54 -0.19 -12.86 -6.73
N ARG A 55 1.12 -13.08 -6.81
CA ARG A 55 2.10 -12.00 -6.62
C ARG A 55 1.92 -10.88 -7.65
N MET A 56 1.73 -11.23 -8.93
CA MET A 56 1.51 -10.24 -9.99
C MET A 56 0.26 -9.38 -9.74
N GLN A 57 -0.84 -10.00 -9.28
CA GLN A 57 -2.08 -9.27 -8.96
C GLN A 57 -1.86 -8.30 -7.79
N ILE A 58 -1.14 -8.72 -6.74
CA ILE A 58 -0.82 -7.85 -5.61
C ILE A 58 0.08 -6.69 -6.06
N ASN A 59 1.18 -6.99 -6.77
CA ASN A 59 2.07 -5.95 -7.30
C ASN A 59 1.30 -4.94 -8.17
N GLN A 60 0.38 -5.41 -9.01
CA GLN A 60 -0.45 -4.53 -9.83
C GLN A 60 -1.33 -3.62 -8.99
N ALA A 61 -2.00 -4.17 -7.97
CA ALA A 61 -2.94 -3.44 -7.13
C ALA A 61 -2.27 -2.33 -6.30
N ILE A 62 -1.07 -2.58 -5.76
CA ILE A 62 -0.43 -1.66 -4.82
C ILE A 62 0.69 -0.82 -5.46
N SER A 63 1.21 -1.21 -6.63
CA SER A 63 2.39 -0.54 -7.20
C SER A 63 2.41 -0.38 -8.72
N ARG A 64 1.26 -0.58 -9.40
CA ARG A 64 1.17 -0.64 -10.87
C ARG A 64 2.16 -1.65 -11.49
N GLY A 65 2.44 -2.75 -10.79
CA GLY A 65 3.27 -3.83 -11.30
C GLY A 65 4.76 -3.60 -11.14
N ALA A 66 5.19 -2.78 -10.18
CA ALA A 66 6.60 -2.57 -9.89
C ALA A 66 7.32 -3.89 -9.50
N ALA A 67 8.65 -3.87 -9.62
CA ALA A 67 9.49 -4.98 -9.20
C ALA A 67 9.45 -5.17 -7.68
N ASP A 68 9.55 -6.43 -7.23
CA ASP A 68 9.42 -6.83 -5.82
C ASP A 68 10.34 -6.01 -4.89
N GLU A 69 11.60 -5.80 -5.28
CA GLU A 69 12.57 -5.03 -4.49
C GLU A 69 12.15 -3.55 -4.33
N ALA A 70 11.55 -2.97 -5.38
CA ALA A 70 11.06 -1.60 -5.34
C ALA A 70 9.84 -1.48 -4.41
N ILE A 71 8.94 -2.47 -4.42
CA ILE A 71 7.78 -2.55 -3.53
C ILE A 71 8.24 -2.62 -2.07
N ILE A 72 9.15 -3.53 -1.75
CA ILE A 72 9.67 -3.71 -0.38
C ILE A 72 10.35 -2.42 0.09
N LYS A 73 11.22 -1.83 -0.73
CA LYS A 73 11.94 -0.59 -0.39
C LYS A 73 10.98 0.58 -0.17
N TYR A 74 10.00 0.73 -1.04
CA TYR A 74 9.03 1.83 -0.98
C TYR A 74 8.18 1.74 0.29
N TYR A 75 7.52 0.61 0.53
CA TYR A 75 6.62 0.47 1.69
C TYR A 75 7.35 0.42 3.03
N SER A 76 8.58 -0.11 3.07
CA SER A 76 9.42 -0.03 4.27
C SER A 76 9.80 1.41 4.61
N LYS A 77 10.06 2.24 3.59
CA LYS A 77 10.35 3.66 3.78
C LYS A 77 9.10 4.41 4.21
N LEU A 78 7.97 4.21 3.52
CA LEU A 78 6.71 4.87 3.83
C LEU A 78 6.23 4.56 5.26
N TYR A 79 6.30 3.30 5.69
CA TYR A 79 5.97 2.93 7.07
C TYR A 79 6.79 3.72 8.08
N LYS A 80 8.12 3.80 7.89
CA LYS A 80 9.01 4.58 8.76
C LYS A 80 8.61 6.05 8.78
N GLU A 81 8.31 6.65 7.64
CA GLU A 81 7.90 8.05 7.54
C GLU A 81 6.58 8.31 8.27
N ILE A 82 5.61 7.38 8.19
CA ILE A 82 4.32 7.51 8.86
C ILE A 82 4.44 7.38 10.39
N VAL A 83 5.18 6.38 10.88
CA VAL A 83 5.29 6.15 12.33
C VAL A 83 6.28 7.09 13.02
N THR A 84 7.13 7.77 12.25
CA THR A 84 8.00 8.82 12.80
C THR A 84 7.14 10.03 13.17
N SER A 85 7.06 10.32 14.46
CA SER A 85 6.28 11.46 14.95
C SER A 85 6.90 12.78 14.47
N SER A 86 6.04 13.68 13.98
CA SER A 86 6.38 15.07 13.75
C SER A 86 5.37 15.96 14.47
N ASN A 87 5.84 17.04 15.09
CA ASN A 87 5.00 18.09 15.68
C ASN A 87 3.90 17.57 16.64
N GLY A 88 4.22 16.54 17.44
CA GLY A 88 3.29 15.96 18.43
C GLY A 88 2.22 15.02 17.84
N THR A 89 2.15 14.87 16.52
CA THR A 89 1.22 13.92 15.88
C THR A 89 1.81 12.51 15.91
N GLN A 90 1.00 11.54 16.34
CA GLN A 90 1.37 10.12 16.37
C GLN A 90 0.47 9.33 15.42
N ALA A 91 1.07 8.51 14.57
CA ALA A 91 0.35 7.50 13.80
C ALA A 91 0.80 6.11 14.23
N ARG A 92 -0.16 5.19 14.37
CA ARG A 92 0.10 3.77 14.66
C ARG A 92 -0.64 2.93 13.63
N ILE A 93 0.11 2.07 12.94
CA ILE A 93 -0.44 1.09 12.02
C ILE A 93 0.07 -0.28 12.47
N ALA A 94 -0.85 -1.20 12.73
CA ALA A 94 -0.54 -2.50 13.30
C ALA A 94 -1.10 -3.59 12.41
N ASN A 95 -0.23 -4.24 11.65
CA ASN A 95 -0.55 -5.45 10.90
C ASN A 95 0.27 -6.61 11.45
N GLY A 96 -0.31 -7.82 11.46
CA GLY A 96 0.36 -9.05 11.87
C GLY A 96 0.09 -10.18 10.89
N LEU A 97 1.07 -11.07 10.71
CA LEU A 97 0.96 -12.32 9.98
C LEU A 97 1.17 -13.47 10.98
N PHE A 98 0.16 -14.30 11.16
CA PHE A 98 0.18 -15.45 12.07
C PHE A 98 0.20 -16.73 11.23
N ILE A 99 1.07 -17.67 11.59
CA ILE A 99 1.31 -18.92 10.86
C ILE A 99 1.08 -20.08 11.83
N GLU A 100 0.50 -21.17 11.34
CA GLU A 100 0.30 -22.44 12.08
C GLU A 100 1.59 -23.23 12.27
#